data_AF-A0AAF0D2Z3-F1
#
_entry.id   AF-A0AAF0D2Z3-F1
#
_cell.length_a   1.000
_cell.length_b   1.000
_cell.length_c   1.000
_cell.angle_alpha   90.00
_cell.angle_beta   90.00
_cell.angle_gamma   90.00
#
_symmetry.space_group_name_H-M   'P 1'
#
loop_
_entity.id
_entity.type
_entity.pdbx_description
1 polymer ?
#
loop_
_entity_poly.entity_id
_entity_poly.type
_entity_poly.pdbx_seq_one_letter_code
_entity_poly.pdbx_strand_id
1 'polypeptide(L)'
;MNSTPLILDSNFFIIGFKDDPDSLSEFISICEKHGYQLYTSLKVFQELDWRLRKRLLNRIRVLNIEKKEVDIFINANKEKLSLPPQRPDITLLILLNQLSNGLLVSSDLHLVQTVNLINNNSAALMGSAFLLKMIEEEHEGQLKYFLWQLREKIYNEEIRYSIHRKAFYDPVTRIKLIEQQSLDIIKNMSLSTSETYEWSTSEVNQLIELLNILKTDYPKFIQEINEGRYEALINSFNNIRKEIYNTLLLLNWQVEREESERLMRIVAPNLALLNYLTAICYVYMGGRDNLYNAFRRLESASGIIMLSPIPSKIYRELMISIHQFRMIVLILLKRYDEAVFYFSLFERKCDEWGFHKQFEVSKGIYYALINLNGGQLIEKISDVKYIKPVLRFLIDLAHQLFILNQVNEIKIILNQAFIFNMELKDENYFREIVNLALLLYYSTDRTDILLDLIKFAEGARSTLASINKSTMDFENILSEIKYRKIPLIPELSGKNIPMNNLPAPLLEWMTVYKIQDLSPKEDKILVFCRNWKLGLNILLNIFKDKLPRPINQGDGVKLGEGYYKILKSKKQINQRFNISLEITPERNNSKLYIQGSQGFKCVDLCDNSLLELTSPVEHKGITGILKSKLHL
;
A
#
# COMPACT_ATOMS: atom_id res chain seq x y z
N MET A 1 -34.63 30.67 9.00
CA MET A 1 -33.30 30.12 8.67
C MET A 1 -33.43 29.35 7.38
N ASN A 2 -32.60 29.63 6.37
CA ASN A 2 -32.63 28.87 5.12
C ASN A 2 -32.06 27.48 5.40
N SER A 3 -32.91 26.45 5.38
CA SER A 3 -32.48 25.07 5.59
C SER A 3 -31.62 24.59 4.41
N THR A 4 -30.49 23.96 4.69
CA THR A 4 -29.60 23.43 3.65
C THR A 4 -30.17 22.10 3.12
N PRO A 5 -30.40 21.95 1.80
CA PRO A 5 -30.84 20.69 1.24
C PRO A 5 -29.75 19.62 1.40
N LEU A 6 -30.08 18.53 2.10
CA LEU A 6 -29.19 17.37 2.29
C LEU A 6 -29.70 16.21 1.45
N ILE A 7 -28.94 15.81 0.45
CA ILE A 7 -29.28 14.69 -0.43
C ILE A 7 -28.47 13.48 0.02
N LEU A 8 -29.15 12.39 0.39
CA LEU A 8 -28.51 11.17 0.85
C LEU A 8 -28.68 10.03 -0.17
N ASP A 9 -27.57 9.35 -0.44
CA ASP A 9 -27.52 8.14 -1.27
C ASP A 9 -28.13 6.91 -0.55
N SER A 10 -28.61 5.92 -1.31
CA SER A 10 -29.21 4.69 -0.76
C SER A 10 -28.21 3.92 0.09
N ASN A 11 -26.93 3.88 -0.31
CA ASN A 11 -25.88 3.19 0.43
C ASN A 11 -25.70 3.74 1.85
N PHE A 12 -25.82 5.06 2.04
CA PHE A 12 -25.73 5.67 3.36
C PHE A 12 -26.82 5.13 4.29
N PHE A 13 -28.06 5.06 3.80
CA PHE A 13 -29.18 4.51 4.56
C PHE A 13 -29.03 3.02 4.86
N ILE A 14 -28.65 2.24 3.84
CA ILE A 14 -28.53 0.79 3.93
C ILE A 14 -27.42 0.42 4.92
N ILE A 15 -26.25 1.04 4.79
CA ILE A 15 -25.11 0.76 5.67
C ILE A 15 -25.41 1.21 7.10
N GLY A 16 -25.90 2.45 7.25
CA GLY A 16 -26.16 3.01 8.57
C GLY A 16 -27.23 2.24 9.34
N PHE A 17 -28.37 1.97 8.69
CA PHE A 17 -29.64 1.74 9.41
C PHE A 17 -30.37 0.45 9.04
N LYS A 18 -29.88 -0.38 8.10
CA LYS A 18 -30.60 -1.62 7.71
C LYS A 18 -30.81 -2.59 8.88
N ASP A 19 -29.81 -2.71 9.76
CA ASP A 19 -29.85 -3.63 10.90
C ASP A 19 -30.59 -3.04 12.10
N ASP A 20 -30.63 -1.71 12.18
CA ASP A 20 -31.35 -0.95 13.21
C ASP A 20 -32.09 0.26 12.59
N PRO A 21 -33.27 0.03 11.97
CA PRO A 21 -34.01 1.10 11.31
C PRO A 21 -34.59 2.16 12.26
N ASP A 22 -34.66 1.87 13.56
CA ASP A 22 -35.30 2.76 14.52
C ASP A 22 -34.41 3.96 14.84
N SER A 23 -33.09 3.72 14.88
CA SER A 23 -32.06 4.76 15.05
C SER A 23 -31.99 5.80 13.92
N LEU A 24 -32.60 5.52 12.76
CA LEU A 24 -32.72 6.50 11.67
C LEU A 24 -33.50 7.75 12.08
N SER A 25 -34.49 7.61 12.98
CA SER A 25 -35.28 8.75 13.46
C SER A 25 -34.41 9.73 14.26
N GLU A 26 -33.49 9.20 15.07
CA GLU A 26 -32.54 9.98 15.85
C GLU A 26 -31.58 10.75 14.95
N PHE A 27 -31.03 10.10 13.92
CA PHE A 27 -30.19 10.76 12.92
C PHE A 27 -30.91 11.89 12.17
N ILE A 28 -32.18 11.69 11.80
CA ILE A 28 -32.98 12.72 11.12
C ILE A 28 -33.20 13.92 12.05
N SER A 29 -33.53 13.69 13.33
CA SER A 29 -33.70 14.77 14.30
C SER A 29 -32.43 15.58 14.51
N ILE A 30 -31.26 14.92 14.51
CA ILE A 30 -29.97 15.60 14.53
C ILE A 30 -29.80 16.47 13.26
N CYS A 31 -30.08 15.93 12.07
CA CYS A 31 -29.99 16.70 10.83
C CYS A 31 -30.91 17.93 10.84
N GLU A 32 -32.17 17.77 11.28
CA GLU A 32 -33.14 18.86 11.41
C GLU A 32 -32.66 19.94 12.40
N LYS A 33 -32.06 19.53 13.54
CA LYS A 33 -31.46 20.43 14.55
C LYS A 33 -30.33 21.27 13.97
N HIS A 34 -29.52 20.70 13.09
CA HIS A 34 -28.42 21.37 12.39
C HIS A 34 -28.87 22.11 11.12
N GLY A 35 -30.18 22.28 10.91
CA GLY A 35 -30.73 23.07 9.82
C GLY A 35 -30.68 22.38 8.45
N TYR A 36 -30.52 21.06 8.40
CA TYR A 36 -30.62 20.29 7.16
C TYR A 36 -32.06 19.85 6.88
N GLN A 37 -32.43 19.87 5.61
CA GLN A 37 -33.68 19.28 5.13
C GLN A 37 -33.36 18.13 4.19
N LEU A 38 -33.84 16.92 4.47
CA LEU A 38 -33.48 15.74 3.69
C LEU A 38 -34.25 15.68 2.36
N TYR A 39 -33.53 15.35 1.28
CA TYR A 39 -34.05 15.11 -0.05
C TYR A 39 -33.50 13.79 -0.62
N THR A 40 -34.28 13.14 -1.48
CA THR A 40 -33.79 12.03 -2.31
C THR A 40 -34.62 11.91 -3.59
N SER A 41 -34.16 11.11 -4.54
CA SER A 41 -34.94 10.80 -5.73
C SER A 41 -35.88 9.61 -5.50
N LEU A 42 -36.96 9.54 -6.28
CA LEU A 42 -37.88 8.39 -6.22
C LEU A 42 -37.18 7.05 -6.49
N LYS A 43 -36.17 7.03 -7.37
CA LYS A 43 -35.42 5.81 -7.70
C LYS A 43 -34.57 5.32 -6.53
N VAL A 44 -33.84 6.23 -5.88
CA VAL A 44 -33.03 5.91 -4.70
C VAL A 44 -33.91 5.53 -3.52
N PHE A 45 -35.05 6.21 -3.35
CA PHE A 45 -36.04 5.82 -2.34
C PHE A 45 -36.60 4.41 -2.56
N GLN A 46 -36.79 3.98 -3.81
CA GLN A 46 -37.28 2.64 -4.15
C GLN A 46 -36.24 1.53 -3.89
N GLU A 47 -34.94 1.83 -3.83
CA GLU A 47 -33.88 0.87 -3.47
C GLU A 47 -33.90 0.51 -1.98
N LEU A 48 -34.48 1.36 -1.14
CA LEU A 48 -34.56 1.14 0.30
C LEU A 48 -35.57 0.04 0.64
N ASP A 49 -35.25 -0.80 1.62
CA ASP A 49 -36.20 -1.79 2.12
C ASP A 49 -37.42 -1.10 2.77
N TRP A 50 -38.52 -1.83 2.88
CA TRP A 50 -39.79 -1.26 3.32
C TRP A 50 -39.74 -0.67 4.74
N ARG A 51 -38.85 -1.16 5.63
CA ARG A 51 -38.72 -0.66 7.00
C ARG A 51 -38.11 0.74 7.02
N LEU A 52 -37.02 0.94 6.27
CA LEU A 52 -36.38 2.24 6.11
C LEU A 52 -37.31 3.25 5.42
N ARG A 53 -38.02 2.84 4.36
CA ARG A 53 -39.01 3.70 3.68
C ARG A 53 -40.11 4.18 4.60
N LYS A 54 -40.64 3.29 5.46
CA LYS A 54 -41.69 3.64 6.42
C LYS A 54 -41.23 4.71 7.42
N ARG A 55 -39.97 4.66 7.86
CA ARG A 55 -39.38 5.63 8.80
C ARG A 55 -39.06 6.98 8.14
N LEU A 56 -38.72 6.97 6.86
CA LEU A 56 -38.48 8.17 6.07
C LEU A 56 -39.76 8.86 5.59
N LEU A 57 -40.89 8.15 5.57
CA LEU A 57 -42.17 8.68 5.15
C LEU A 57 -42.53 9.95 5.95
N ASN A 58 -42.84 11.04 5.25
CA ASN A 58 -43.13 12.37 5.82
C ASN A 58 -41.93 13.10 6.46
N ARG A 59 -40.72 12.52 6.47
CA ARG A 59 -39.48 13.13 7.00
C ARG A 59 -38.47 13.51 5.90
N ILE A 60 -38.61 12.93 4.71
CA ILE A 60 -37.79 13.24 3.53
C ILE A 60 -38.65 13.76 2.38
N ARG A 61 -38.12 14.71 1.60
CA ARG A 61 -38.73 15.12 0.33
C ARG A 61 -38.24 14.21 -0.80
N VAL A 62 -39.15 13.42 -1.36
CA VAL A 62 -38.86 12.54 -2.49
C VAL A 62 -39.28 13.23 -3.78
N LEU A 63 -38.33 13.51 -4.67
CA LEU A 63 -38.60 14.11 -5.97
C LEU A 63 -38.51 13.07 -7.09
N ASN A 64 -39.45 13.11 -8.03
CA ASN A 64 -39.44 12.25 -9.20
C ASN A 64 -38.68 12.94 -10.32
N ILE A 65 -37.67 12.26 -10.88
CA ILE A 65 -36.85 12.76 -11.98
C ILE A 65 -37.14 11.88 -13.19
N GLU A 66 -37.59 12.51 -14.27
CA GLU A 66 -38.02 11.78 -15.46
C GLU A 66 -36.84 11.16 -16.19
N LYS A 67 -37.09 10.05 -16.88
CA LYS A 67 -36.05 9.39 -17.70
C LYS A 67 -35.46 10.34 -18.76
N LYS A 68 -36.29 11.21 -19.34
CA LYS A 68 -35.86 12.21 -20.33
C LYS A 68 -34.83 13.17 -19.74
N GLU A 69 -35.00 13.61 -18.50
CA GLU A 69 -34.07 14.51 -17.81
C GLU A 69 -32.72 13.84 -17.56
N VAL A 70 -32.73 12.55 -17.19
CA VAL A 70 -31.50 11.74 -17.04
C VAL A 70 -30.74 11.64 -18.36
N ASP A 71 -31.44 11.34 -19.45
CA ASP A 71 -30.81 11.20 -20.76
C ASP A 71 -30.26 12.56 -21.27
N ILE A 72 -30.96 13.66 -21.02
CA ILE A 72 -30.48 15.04 -21.31
C ILE A 72 -29.22 15.35 -20.50
N PHE A 73 -29.21 15.05 -19.20
CA PHE A 73 -28.07 15.31 -18.32
C PHE A 73 -26.81 14.55 -18.73
N ILE A 74 -26.94 13.26 -19.07
CA ILE A 74 -25.83 12.44 -19.55
C ILE A 74 -25.25 13.02 -20.84
N ASN A 75 -26.12 13.40 -21.79
CA ASN A 75 -25.68 13.95 -23.06
C ASN A 75 -24.98 15.30 -22.90
N ALA A 76 -25.53 16.19 -22.06
CA ALA A 76 -24.95 17.50 -21.79
C ALA A 76 -23.58 17.43 -21.10
N ASN A 77 -23.31 16.38 -20.33
CA ASN A 77 -22.07 16.21 -19.57
C ASN A 77 -21.16 15.09 -20.12
N LYS A 78 -21.43 14.61 -21.34
CA LYS A 78 -20.76 13.44 -21.93
C LYS A 78 -19.24 13.59 -22.04
N GLU A 79 -18.75 14.80 -22.26
CA GLU A 79 -17.31 15.09 -22.33
C GLU A 79 -16.64 15.09 -20.95
N LYS A 80 -17.37 15.46 -19.89
CA LYS A 80 -16.90 15.47 -18.50
C LYS A 80 -17.06 14.11 -17.81
N LEU A 81 -18.07 13.34 -18.23
CA LEU A 81 -18.42 12.03 -17.69
C LEU A 81 -17.79 10.91 -18.52
N SER A 82 -16.50 10.66 -18.31
CA SER A 82 -15.78 9.62 -19.05
C SER A 82 -16.28 8.18 -18.76
N LEU A 83 -16.96 8.00 -17.62
CA LEU A 83 -17.76 6.85 -17.18
C LEU A 83 -18.93 7.40 -16.33
N PRO A 84 -20.17 7.47 -16.84
CA PRO A 84 -21.28 8.01 -16.05
C PRO A 84 -21.64 7.08 -14.87
N PRO A 85 -22.01 7.63 -13.70
CA PRO A 85 -22.55 6.86 -12.58
C PRO A 85 -23.79 6.04 -12.97
N GLN A 86 -24.26 5.17 -12.07
CA GLN A 86 -25.48 4.43 -12.34
C GLN A 86 -26.67 5.39 -12.47
N ARG A 87 -27.70 4.98 -13.22
CA ARG A 87 -28.88 5.82 -13.47
C ARG A 87 -29.57 6.35 -12.20
N PRO A 88 -29.66 5.60 -11.08
CA PRO A 88 -30.13 6.14 -9.80
C PRO A 88 -29.23 7.26 -9.28
N ASP A 89 -27.91 7.09 -9.26
CA ASP A 89 -26.96 8.11 -8.84
C ASP A 89 -27.08 9.41 -9.65
N ILE A 90 -27.29 9.28 -10.97
CA ILE A 90 -27.50 10.45 -11.86
C ILE A 90 -28.74 11.25 -11.46
N THR A 91 -29.79 10.59 -10.96
CA THR A 91 -30.95 11.34 -10.43
C THR A 91 -30.60 12.16 -9.20
N LEU A 92 -29.66 11.72 -8.35
CA LEU A 92 -29.18 12.54 -7.22
C LEU A 92 -28.38 13.76 -7.70
N LEU A 93 -27.61 13.62 -8.79
CA LEU A 93 -26.88 14.73 -9.39
C LEU A 93 -27.82 15.79 -9.98
N ILE A 94 -28.87 15.37 -10.69
CA ILE A 94 -29.88 16.28 -11.23
C ILE A 94 -30.60 17.00 -10.09
N LEU A 95 -30.95 16.27 -9.02
CA LEU A 95 -31.55 16.82 -7.82
C LEU A 95 -30.65 17.88 -7.17
N LEU A 96 -29.34 17.61 -7.08
CA LEU A 96 -28.33 18.52 -6.56
C LEU A 96 -28.19 19.80 -7.39
N ASN A 97 -28.39 19.72 -8.72
CA ASN A 97 -28.39 20.89 -9.59
C ASN A 97 -29.66 21.74 -9.45
N GLN A 98 -30.80 21.10 -9.20
CA GLN A 98 -32.09 21.79 -9.01
C GLN A 98 -32.17 22.50 -7.65
N LEU A 99 -31.51 21.94 -6.63
CA LEU A 99 -31.47 22.46 -5.27
C LEU A 99 -30.20 23.30 -5.07
N SER A 100 -30.30 24.61 -5.35
CA SER A 100 -29.20 25.56 -5.12
C SER A 100 -28.67 25.49 -3.68
N ASN A 101 -27.34 25.37 -3.53
CA ASN A 101 -26.61 25.13 -2.26
C ASN A 101 -26.89 23.78 -1.58
N GLY A 102 -27.25 22.74 -2.33
CA GLY A 102 -27.40 21.39 -1.79
C GLY A 102 -26.07 20.73 -1.41
N LEU A 103 -26.13 19.85 -0.41
CA LEU A 103 -25.05 18.96 -0.01
C LEU A 103 -25.42 17.51 -0.35
N LEU A 104 -24.65 16.86 -1.22
CA LEU A 104 -24.78 15.43 -1.48
C LEU A 104 -23.89 14.64 -0.51
N VAL A 105 -24.43 13.60 0.11
CA VAL A 105 -23.66 12.65 0.93
C VAL A 105 -23.82 11.26 0.36
N SER A 106 -22.70 10.64 0.02
CA SER A 106 -22.66 9.27 -0.51
C SER A 106 -21.45 8.53 0.01
N SER A 107 -21.58 7.21 0.09
CA SER A 107 -20.48 6.29 0.37
C SER A 107 -19.81 5.78 -0.92
N ASP A 108 -20.32 6.16 -2.11
CA ASP A 108 -19.67 5.90 -3.40
C ASP A 108 -18.77 7.08 -3.80
N LEU A 109 -17.45 6.85 -3.72
CA LEU A 109 -16.43 7.83 -4.08
C LEU A 109 -16.59 8.33 -5.53
N HIS A 110 -17.04 7.48 -6.45
CA HIS A 110 -17.23 7.86 -7.85
C HIS A 110 -18.33 8.92 -7.99
N LEU A 111 -19.41 8.80 -7.21
CA LEU A 111 -20.50 9.77 -7.20
C LEU A 111 -20.04 11.12 -6.61
N VAL A 112 -19.30 11.09 -5.51
CA VAL A 112 -18.72 12.31 -4.88
C VAL A 112 -17.75 13.01 -5.83
N GLN A 113 -16.86 12.26 -6.51
CA GLN A 113 -15.95 12.81 -7.52
C GLN A 113 -16.69 13.40 -8.72
N THR A 114 -17.77 12.77 -9.14
CA THR A 114 -18.58 13.24 -10.26
C THR A 114 -19.22 14.60 -9.99
N VAL A 115 -19.63 14.89 -8.74
CA VAL A 115 -20.15 16.21 -8.36
C VAL A 115 -19.10 17.29 -8.58
N ASN A 116 -17.85 17.05 -8.15
CA ASN A 116 -16.76 18.01 -8.29
C ASN A 116 -16.39 18.30 -9.75
N LEU A 117 -16.62 17.34 -10.66
CA LEU A 117 -16.34 17.52 -12.10
C LEU A 117 -17.46 18.29 -12.83
N ILE A 118 -18.71 18.15 -12.38
CA ILE A 118 -19.87 18.70 -13.09
C ILE A 118 -20.30 20.05 -12.51
N ASN A 119 -20.17 20.25 -11.20
CA ASN A 119 -20.92 21.28 -10.49
C ASN A 119 -20.01 22.17 -9.63
N ASN A 120 -20.02 23.48 -9.86
CA ASN A 120 -19.14 24.44 -9.17
C ASN A 120 -19.75 25.03 -7.89
N ASN A 121 -21.07 24.89 -7.69
CA ASN A 121 -21.80 25.58 -6.62
C ASN A 121 -22.42 24.64 -5.56
N SER A 122 -22.26 23.32 -5.71
CA SER A 122 -22.82 22.34 -4.78
C SER A 122 -21.71 21.43 -4.25
N ALA A 123 -21.81 21.07 -2.97
CA ALA A 123 -20.80 20.26 -2.30
C ALA A 123 -21.21 18.78 -2.28
N ALA A 124 -20.22 17.89 -2.37
CA ALA A 124 -20.40 16.47 -2.07
C ALA A 124 -19.40 16.02 -1.00
N LEU A 125 -19.89 15.22 -0.05
CA LEU A 125 -19.08 14.65 1.01
C LEU A 125 -19.24 13.13 1.05
N MET A 126 -18.16 12.45 1.44
CA MET A 126 -18.25 11.05 1.86
C MET A 126 -19.13 10.94 3.12
N GLY A 127 -19.85 9.83 3.28
CA GLY A 127 -20.72 9.58 4.44
C GLY A 127 -20.00 9.71 5.78
N SER A 128 -18.80 9.12 5.88
CA SER A 128 -17.97 9.22 7.08
C SER A 128 -17.46 10.64 7.38
N ALA A 129 -17.18 11.43 6.33
CA ALA A 129 -16.73 12.82 6.46
C ALA A 129 -17.88 13.74 6.89
N PHE A 130 -19.07 13.54 6.32
CA PHE A 130 -20.28 14.25 6.75
C PHE A 130 -20.58 13.99 8.23
N LEU A 131 -20.51 12.74 8.67
CA LEU A 131 -20.76 12.41 10.08
C LEU A 131 -19.71 12.98 11.01
N LEU A 132 -18.44 13.08 10.58
CA LEU A 132 -17.41 13.76 11.38
C LEU A 132 -17.74 15.25 11.57
N LYS A 133 -18.16 15.93 10.50
CA LYS A 133 -18.62 17.32 10.59
C LYS A 133 -19.77 17.46 11.59
N MET A 134 -20.77 16.57 11.53
CA MET A 134 -21.90 16.57 12.47
C MET A 134 -21.47 16.33 13.93
N ILE A 135 -20.46 15.48 14.17
CA ILE A 135 -19.89 15.21 15.49
C ILE A 135 -19.18 16.44 16.08
N GLU A 136 -18.54 17.24 15.23
CA GLU A 136 -17.89 18.49 15.63
C GLU A 136 -18.91 19.58 15.95
N GLU A 137 -20.00 19.64 15.18
CA GLU A 137 -21.11 20.58 15.38
C GLU A 137 -22.02 20.20 16.57
N GLU A 138 -22.06 18.92 16.98
CA GLU A 138 -22.90 18.44 18.08
C GLU A 138 -22.21 18.54 19.45
N HIS A 139 -22.94 19.12 20.42
CA HIS A 139 -22.45 19.37 21.78
C HIS A 139 -23.01 18.36 22.80
N GLU A 140 -24.09 17.65 22.47
CA GLU A 140 -24.70 16.67 23.36
C GLU A 140 -23.97 15.33 23.32
N GLY A 141 -23.46 14.88 24.48
CA GLY A 141 -22.59 13.70 24.56
C GLY A 141 -23.22 12.38 24.07
N GLN A 142 -24.52 12.19 24.30
CA GLN A 142 -25.23 10.98 23.84
C GLN A 142 -25.40 10.98 22.30
N LEU A 143 -25.85 12.08 21.72
CA LEU A 143 -25.99 12.23 20.27
C LEU A 143 -24.63 12.16 19.56
N LYS A 144 -23.59 12.72 20.17
CA LYS A 144 -22.22 12.64 19.67
C LYS A 144 -21.70 11.20 19.64
N TYR A 145 -22.00 10.42 20.67
CA TYR A 145 -21.67 8.99 20.72
C TYR A 145 -22.44 8.18 19.66
N PHE A 146 -23.73 8.45 19.49
CA PHE A 146 -24.55 7.85 18.43
C PHE A 146 -23.97 8.13 17.03
N LEU A 147 -23.69 9.40 16.73
CA LEU A 147 -23.07 9.80 15.45
C LEU A 147 -21.70 9.14 15.25
N TRP A 148 -20.92 8.97 16.32
CA TRP A 148 -19.63 8.30 16.27
C TRP A 148 -19.77 6.81 15.91
N GLN A 149 -20.72 6.10 16.52
CA GLN A 149 -21.01 4.70 16.16
C GLN A 149 -21.48 4.56 14.71
N LEU A 150 -22.36 5.45 14.27
CA LEU A 150 -22.84 5.49 12.90
C LEU A 150 -21.70 5.80 11.91
N ARG A 151 -20.81 6.74 12.27
CA ARG A 151 -19.62 7.08 11.49
C ARG A 151 -18.70 5.87 11.34
N GLU A 152 -18.40 5.16 12.42
CA GLU A 152 -17.56 3.96 12.36
C GLU A 152 -18.19 2.89 11.46
N LYS A 153 -19.50 2.67 11.54
CA LYS A 153 -20.20 1.72 10.68
C LYS A 153 -20.07 2.07 9.20
N ILE A 154 -20.32 3.34 8.87
CA ILE A 154 -20.27 3.84 7.49
C ILE A 154 -18.83 3.91 6.97
N TYR A 155 -17.88 4.37 7.77
CA TYR A 155 -16.47 4.43 7.42
C TYR A 155 -15.88 3.04 7.14
N ASN A 156 -16.21 2.05 7.98
CA ASN A 156 -15.72 0.69 7.79
C ASN A 156 -16.26 0.06 6.50
N GLU A 157 -17.52 0.31 6.13
CA GLU A 157 -18.08 -0.16 4.86
C GLU A 157 -17.56 0.66 3.67
N GLU A 158 -17.37 1.98 3.78
CA GLU A 158 -16.70 2.79 2.74
C GLU A 158 -15.29 2.26 2.44
N ILE A 159 -14.52 1.91 3.48
CA ILE A 159 -13.24 1.23 3.34
C ILE A 159 -13.42 -0.15 2.70
N ARG A 160 -14.38 -0.96 3.17
CA ARG A 160 -14.61 -2.32 2.66
C ARG A 160 -15.04 -2.33 1.19
N TYR A 161 -15.93 -1.44 0.76
CA TYR A 161 -16.34 -1.28 -0.65
C TYR A 161 -15.19 -0.76 -1.50
N SER A 162 -14.36 0.14 -0.97
CA SER A 162 -13.12 0.60 -1.61
C SER A 162 -12.08 -0.52 -1.77
N ILE A 163 -12.11 -1.52 -0.88
CA ILE A 163 -11.28 -2.73 -0.92
C ILE A 163 -11.88 -3.80 -1.86
N HIS A 164 -13.20 -3.97 -1.90
CA HIS A 164 -13.89 -5.01 -2.69
C HIS A 164 -14.02 -4.68 -4.19
N ARG A 165 -14.01 -3.40 -4.60
CA ARG A 165 -14.08 -2.99 -6.01
C ARG A 165 -12.74 -2.94 -6.77
N LYS A 166 -11.62 -3.40 -6.19
CA LYS A 166 -10.32 -3.39 -6.87
C LYS A 166 -9.65 -4.77 -6.90
N ALA A 167 -9.70 -5.40 -8.07
CA ALA A 167 -8.53 -6.13 -8.56
C ALA A 167 -7.38 -5.11 -8.67
N PHE A 168 -6.17 -5.50 -8.26
CA PHE A 168 -4.98 -4.63 -8.06
C PHE A 168 -4.98 -3.79 -6.78
N TYR A 169 -4.24 -4.26 -5.78
CA TYR A 169 -3.55 -3.39 -4.83
C TYR A 169 -2.12 -3.88 -4.60
N ASP A 170 -1.21 -2.92 -4.71
CA ASP A 170 0.25 -2.98 -4.64
C ASP A 170 0.76 -3.39 -3.23
N PRO A 171 1.85 -4.18 -3.09
CA PRO A 171 2.56 -4.47 -1.84
C PRO A 171 2.80 -3.24 -0.94
N VAL A 172 3.07 -2.08 -1.56
CA VAL A 172 3.24 -0.79 -0.87
C VAL A 172 1.96 -0.35 -0.15
N THR A 173 0.78 -0.79 -0.58
CA THR A 173 -0.51 -0.39 0.00
C THR A 173 -0.82 -1.04 1.36
N ARG A 174 -0.13 -2.13 1.73
CA ARG A 174 -0.32 -2.81 3.02
C ARG A 174 0.69 -2.37 4.07
N ILE A 175 1.90 -2.00 3.66
CA ILE A 175 2.70 -1.09 4.45
C ILE A 175 1.94 0.23 4.58
N LYS A 176 1.26 0.76 3.53
CA LYS A 176 0.32 1.88 3.69
C LYS A 176 -0.87 1.61 4.61
N LEU A 177 -1.22 0.38 4.95
CA LEU A 177 -2.33 0.10 5.88
C LEU A 177 -1.84 0.15 7.34
N ILE A 178 -0.61 -0.32 7.58
CA ILE A 178 0.15 -0.15 8.82
C ILE A 178 0.62 1.33 8.96
N GLU A 179 0.94 1.99 7.86
CA GLU A 179 1.28 3.42 7.72
C GLU A 179 0.01 4.29 7.76
N GLN A 180 -1.15 3.81 7.30
CA GLN A 180 -2.47 4.47 7.46
C GLN A 180 -2.92 4.38 8.90
N GLN A 181 -2.68 3.27 9.58
CA GLN A 181 -2.84 3.18 11.03
C GLN A 181 -1.87 4.12 11.74
N SER A 182 -0.61 4.20 11.28
CA SER A 182 0.36 5.18 11.77
C SER A 182 -0.04 6.63 11.45
N LEU A 183 -0.69 6.89 10.31
CA LEU A 183 -1.23 8.18 9.86
C LEU A 183 -2.49 8.57 10.62
N ASP A 184 -3.34 7.62 10.95
CA ASP A 184 -4.53 7.82 11.77
C ASP A 184 -4.11 8.11 13.20
N ILE A 185 -3.07 7.43 13.72
CA ILE A 185 -2.35 7.77 14.95
C ILE A 185 -1.79 9.19 14.87
N ILE A 186 -1.09 9.57 13.78
CA ILE A 186 -0.55 10.92 13.55
C ILE A 186 -1.65 12.00 13.50
N LYS A 187 -2.73 11.76 12.77
CA LYS A 187 -3.89 12.66 12.67
C LYS A 187 -4.60 12.82 14.02
N ASN A 188 -4.70 11.73 14.79
CA ASN A 188 -5.25 11.75 16.14
C ASN A 188 -4.27 12.40 17.16
N MET A 189 -2.95 12.34 16.95
CA MET A 189 -1.95 13.09 17.73
C MET A 189 -1.96 14.60 17.40
N SER A 190 -2.24 14.98 16.16
CA SER A 190 -2.38 16.40 15.78
C SER A 190 -3.63 17.06 16.37
N LEU A 191 -4.69 16.28 16.62
CA LEU A 191 -5.93 16.76 17.22
C LEU A 191 -5.90 16.81 18.76
N SER A 192 -4.99 16.10 19.42
CA SER A 192 -4.96 15.94 20.88
C SER A 192 -3.99 16.86 21.62
N THR A 193 -3.39 17.85 20.95
CA THR A 193 -2.42 18.78 21.57
C THR A 193 -2.68 20.24 21.21
N SER A 194 -3.95 20.67 21.22
CA SER A 194 -4.31 22.10 21.28
C SER A 194 -4.53 22.53 22.74
N GLU A 195 -3.57 22.23 23.62
CA GLU A 195 -3.49 22.94 24.89
C GLU A 195 -2.55 24.13 24.66
N THR A 196 -3.12 25.33 24.51
CA THR A 196 -2.35 26.59 24.56
C THR A 196 -1.86 26.80 25.98
N TYR A 197 -0.74 26.17 26.32
CA TYR A 197 0.03 26.45 27.53
C TYR A 197 1.09 27.52 27.25
N GLU A 198 1.24 28.48 28.16
CA GLU A 198 2.43 29.32 28.22
C GLU A 198 3.56 28.50 28.85
N TRP A 199 4.56 28.15 28.04
CA TRP A 199 5.74 27.40 28.49
C TRP A 199 6.78 28.33 29.09
N SER A 200 7.52 27.84 30.09
CA SER A 200 8.42 28.66 30.91
C SER A 200 9.65 29.19 30.17
N THR A 201 10.05 28.55 29.06
CA THR A 201 11.28 28.87 28.32
C THR A 201 11.05 28.98 26.82
N SER A 202 11.84 29.83 26.16
CA SER A 202 11.77 30.04 24.71
C SER A 202 12.14 28.78 23.91
N GLU A 203 13.02 27.97 24.48
CA GLU A 203 13.54 26.71 23.96
C GLU A 203 12.46 25.62 23.94
N VAL A 204 11.55 25.59 24.93
CA VAL A 204 10.38 24.70 24.92
C VAL A 204 9.42 25.10 23.79
N ASN A 205 9.17 26.41 23.62
CA ASN A 205 8.31 26.91 22.55
C ASN A 205 8.88 26.57 21.16
N GLN A 206 10.19 26.73 20.95
CA GLN A 206 10.87 26.33 19.72
C GLN A 206 10.78 24.82 19.47
N LEU A 207 10.93 24.00 20.50
CA LEU A 207 10.77 22.54 20.36
C LEU A 207 9.35 22.16 19.94
N ILE A 208 8.34 22.79 20.52
CA ILE A 208 6.94 22.56 20.19
C ILE A 208 6.62 23.03 18.77
N GLU A 209 7.14 24.18 18.36
CA GLU A 209 7.01 24.68 16.99
C GLU A 209 7.63 23.69 15.99
N LEU A 210 8.85 23.21 16.26
CA LEU A 210 9.50 22.18 15.46
C LEU A 210 8.68 20.88 15.39
N LEU A 211 8.09 20.45 16.51
CA LEU A 211 7.20 19.27 16.51
C LEU A 211 5.89 19.51 15.75
N ASN A 212 5.39 20.73 15.71
CA ASN A 212 4.20 21.08 14.93
C ASN A 212 4.51 21.15 13.43
N ILE A 213 5.67 21.68 13.05
CA ILE A 213 6.17 21.64 11.66
C ILE A 213 6.37 20.19 11.22
N LEU A 214 6.97 19.36 12.07
CA LEU A 214 7.12 17.92 11.83
C LEU A 214 5.76 17.25 11.59
N LYS A 215 4.73 17.60 12.39
CA LYS A 215 3.37 17.09 12.22
C LYS A 215 2.77 17.44 10.85
N THR A 216 3.01 18.67 10.37
CA THR A 216 2.56 19.10 9.04
C THR A 216 3.30 18.41 7.90
N ASP A 217 4.55 18.01 8.11
CA ASP A 217 5.40 17.40 7.08
C ASP A 217 5.24 15.87 6.98
N TYR A 218 4.62 15.20 7.95
CA TYR A 218 4.42 13.74 7.89
C TYR A 218 3.77 13.21 6.60
N PRO A 219 2.71 13.83 6.05
CA PRO A 219 2.13 13.39 4.78
C PRO A 219 3.14 13.45 3.63
N LYS A 220 4.01 14.46 3.61
CA LYS A 220 5.06 14.62 2.61
C LYS A 220 6.13 13.55 2.76
N PHE A 221 6.56 13.24 3.98
CA PHE A 221 7.51 12.15 4.21
C PHE A 221 6.99 10.80 3.71
N ILE A 222 5.70 10.54 3.90
CA ILE A 222 5.06 9.32 3.39
C ILE A 222 5.04 9.31 1.87
N GLN A 223 4.76 10.45 1.23
CA GLN A 223 4.89 10.55 -0.22
C GLN A 223 6.33 10.25 -0.67
N GLU A 224 7.34 10.78 0.01
CA GLU A 224 8.75 10.52 -0.31
C GLU A 224 9.17 9.06 -0.09
N ILE A 225 8.61 8.36 0.92
CA ILE A 225 8.77 6.90 1.11
C ILE A 225 8.19 6.16 -0.10
N ASN A 226 7.02 6.57 -0.58
CA ASN A 226 6.37 5.96 -1.74
C ASN A 226 7.13 6.23 -3.04
N GLU A 227 7.83 7.36 -3.13
CA GLU A 227 8.72 7.70 -4.25
C GLU A 227 10.10 7.03 -4.14
N GLY A 228 10.38 6.31 -3.05
CA GLY A 228 11.63 5.57 -2.86
C GLY A 228 12.82 6.42 -2.42
N ARG A 229 12.60 7.61 -1.86
CA ARG A 229 13.67 8.55 -1.42
C ARG A 229 14.20 8.23 -0.02
N TYR A 230 14.46 6.96 0.28
CA TYR A 230 14.75 6.48 1.63
C TYR A 230 16.01 7.09 2.26
N GLU A 231 17.10 7.24 1.51
CA GLU A 231 18.38 7.75 2.03
C GLU A 231 18.29 9.23 2.42
N ALA A 232 17.64 10.05 1.59
CA ALA A 232 17.37 11.45 1.86
C ALA A 232 16.49 11.61 3.11
N LEU A 233 15.45 10.79 3.23
CA LEU A 233 14.56 10.78 4.39
C LEU A 233 15.29 10.37 5.67
N ILE A 234 16.13 9.34 5.64
CA ILE A 234 16.93 8.91 6.79
C ILE A 234 17.82 10.06 7.29
N ASN A 235 18.47 10.79 6.38
CA ASN A 235 19.28 11.94 6.74
C ASN A 235 18.44 13.06 7.37
N SER A 236 17.29 13.37 6.78
CA SER A 236 16.33 14.34 7.33
C SER A 236 15.87 13.95 8.74
N PHE A 237 15.40 12.72 8.93
CA PHE A 237 14.96 12.22 10.23
C PHE A 237 16.08 12.20 11.28
N ASN A 238 17.31 11.85 10.89
CA ASN A 238 18.45 11.88 11.80
C ASN A 238 18.79 13.30 12.24
N ASN A 239 18.70 14.29 11.34
CA ASN A 239 18.91 15.70 11.66
C ASN A 239 17.85 16.22 12.62
N ILE A 240 16.57 16.03 12.30
CA ILE A 240 15.46 16.48 13.14
C ILE A 240 15.53 15.85 14.53
N ARG A 241 15.84 14.55 14.61
CA ARG A 241 16.03 13.89 15.90
C ARG A 241 17.20 14.46 16.69
N LYS A 242 18.34 14.74 16.04
CA LYS A 242 19.50 15.32 16.70
C LYS A 242 19.14 16.68 17.31
N GLU A 243 18.36 17.48 16.59
CA GLU A 243 17.83 18.74 17.07
C GLU A 243 16.92 18.55 18.29
N ILE A 244 15.94 17.64 18.22
CA ILE A 244 15.07 17.30 19.36
C ILE A 244 15.90 16.85 20.58
N TYR A 245 16.86 15.93 20.40
CA TYR A 245 17.70 15.44 21.49
C TYR A 245 18.57 16.54 22.11
N ASN A 246 19.15 17.42 21.28
CA ASN A 246 19.96 18.53 21.77
C ASN A 246 19.10 19.49 22.60
N THR A 247 17.90 19.82 22.13
CA THR A 247 16.98 20.70 22.87
C THR A 247 16.52 20.05 24.17
N LEU A 248 16.17 18.75 24.17
CA LEU A 248 15.85 18.01 25.40
C LEU A 248 17.01 18.02 26.41
N LEU A 249 18.26 17.85 25.94
CA LEU A 249 19.43 17.86 26.81
C LEU A 249 19.62 19.22 27.52
N LEU A 250 19.40 20.31 26.80
CA LEU A 250 19.45 21.68 27.33
C LEU A 250 18.34 21.90 28.37
N LEU A 251 17.13 21.43 28.08
CA LEU A 251 15.95 21.60 28.93
C LEU A 251 15.98 20.75 30.20
N ASN A 252 16.68 19.61 30.20
CA ASN A 252 16.72 18.66 31.32
C ASN A 252 17.31 19.26 32.62
N TRP A 253 17.99 20.40 32.54
CA TRP A 253 18.59 21.13 33.67
C TRP A 253 17.86 22.43 34.03
N GLN A 254 16.92 22.87 33.19
CA GLN A 254 16.31 24.20 33.26
C GLN A 254 14.81 24.18 33.58
N VAL A 255 14.17 23.02 33.42
CA VAL A 255 12.71 22.87 33.51
C VAL A 255 12.32 22.10 34.76
N GLU A 256 11.26 22.55 35.45
CA GLU A 256 10.72 21.85 36.61
C GLU A 256 10.21 20.45 36.23
N ARG A 257 10.22 19.53 37.20
CA ARG A 257 9.88 18.12 36.97
C ARG A 257 8.50 17.93 36.33
N GLU A 258 7.49 18.69 36.76
CA GLU A 258 6.14 18.59 36.19
C GLU A 258 6.07 19.06 34.74
N GLU A 259 6.78 20.14 34.40
CA GLU A 259 6.82 20.66 33.03
C GLU A 259 7.65 19.75 32.11
N SER A 260 8.72 19.15 32.63
CA SER A 260 9.49 18.10 31.94
C SER A 260 8.63 16.86 31.65
N GLU A 261 7.83 16.40 32.63
CA GLU A 261 6.89 15.28 32.42
C GLU A 261 5.84 15.60 31.37
N ARG A 262 5.32 16.83 31.32
CA ARG A 262 4.37 17.29 30.28
C ARG A 262 5.04 17.34 28.91
N LEU A 263 6.24 17.90 28.82
CA LEU A 263 7.01 17.97 27.58
C LEU A 263 7.30 16.58 27.02
N MET A 264 7.70 15.63 27.87
CA MET A 264 7.96 14.26 27.45
C MET A 264 6.72 13.55 26.91
N ARG A 265 5.51 13.88 27.36
CA ARG A 265 4.25 13.37 26.77
C ARG A 265 3.98 13.87 25.35
N ILE A 266 4.65 14.94 24.91
CA ILE A 266 4.51 15.48 23.55
C ILE A 266 5.66 15.01 22.68
N VAL A 267 6.87 15.00 23.22
CA VAL A 267 8.10 14.69 22.47
C VAL A 267 8.27 13.19 22.23
N ALA A 268 8.05 12.35 23.25
CA ALA A 268 8.26 10.90 23.17
C ALA A 268 7.53 10.23 21.99
N PRO A 269 6.24 10.47 21.73
CA PRO A 269 5.55 9.81 20.63
C PRO A 269 6.07 10.23 19.25
N ASN A 270 6.39 11.52 19.06
CA ASN A 270 6.96 12.02 17.82
C ASN A 270 8.35 11.42 17.56
N LEU A 271 9.17 11.34 18.62
CA LEU A 271 10.50 10.74 18.54
C LEU A 271 10.43 9.23 18.29
N ALA A 272 9.48 8.53 18.90
CA ALA A 272 9.24 7.10 18.67
C ALA A 272 8.76 6.84 17.23
N LEU A 273 7.87 7.69 16.72
CA LEU A 273 7.38 7.64 15.36
C LEU A 273 8.49 7.93 14.33
N LEU A 274 9.33 8.94 14.55
CA LEU A 274 10.49 9.21 13.70
C LEU A 274 11.43 8.00 13.63
N ASN A 275 11.70 7.35 14.76
CA ASN A 275 12.48 6.12 14.80
C ASN A 275 11.79 4.97 14.04
N TYR A 276 10.47 4.84 14.17
CA TYR A 276 9.68 3.85 13.45
C TYR A 276 9.72 4.06 11.92
N LEU A 277 9.51 5.30 11.44
CA LEU A 277 9.62 5.66 10.01
C LEU A 277 11.04 5.45 9.48
N THR A 278 12.06 5.78 10.28
CA THR A 278 13.46 5.49 9.92
C THR A 278 13.71 3.99 9.77
N ALA A 279 13.12 3.16 10.65
CA ALA A 279 13.24 1.71 10.54
C ALA A 279 12.58 1.18 9.26
N ILE A 280 11.43 1.72 8.87
CA ILE A 280 10.75 1.38 7.61
C ILE A 280 11.68 1.66 6.42
N CYS A 281 12.28 2.85 6.38
CA CYS A 281 13.22 3.22 5.31
C CYS A 281 14.39 2.23 5.21
N TYR A 282 14.99 1.86 6.35
CA TYR A 282 16.08 0.87 6.37
C TYR A 282 15.65 -0.52 5.88
N VAL A 283 14.46 -1.00 6.25
CA VAL A 283 13.97 -2.30 5.76
C VAL A 283 13.79 -2.27 4.23
N TYR A 284 13.22 -1.18 3.69
CA TYR A 284 13.07 -1.02 2.24
C TYR A 284 14.39 -0.90 1.48
N MET A 285 15.41 -0.29 2.09
CA MET A 285 16.75 -0.26 1.51
C MET A 285 17.40 -1.64 1.40
N GLY A 286 16.90 -2.62 2.16
CA GLY A 286 17.38 -4.00 2.13
C GLY A 286 18.82 -4.16 2.63
N GLY A 287 19.29 -5.41 2.70
CA GLY A 287 20.64 -5.72 3.18
C GLY A 287 20.74 -5.87 4.70
N ARG A 288 21.70 -6.68 5.16
CA ARG A 288 21.82 -7.05 6.58
C ARG A 288 22.09 -5.86 7.49
N ASP A 289 23.00 -4.97 7.12
CA ASP A 289 23.38 -3.83 7.95
C ASP A 289 22.20 -2.87 8.16
N ASN A 290 21.40 -2.65 7.10
CA ASN A 290 20.20 -1.85 7.20
C ASN A 290 19.14 -2.53 8.09
N LEU A 291 18.98 -3.85 8.03
CA LEU A 291 18.08 -4.56 8.95
C LEU A 291 18.54 -4.43 10.42
N TYR A 292 19.84 -4.47 10.71
CA TYR A 292 20.36 -4.20 12.05
C TYR A 292 20.08 -2.76 12.49
N ASN A 293 20.25 -1.79 11.59
CA ASN A 293 19.93 -0.39 11.86
C ASN A 293 18.42 -0.22 12.12
N ALA A 294 17.56 -0.86 11.32
CA ALA A 294 16.11 -0.87 11.53
C ALA A 294 15.76 -1.43 12.91
N PHE A 295 16.37 -2.56 13.30
CA PHE A 295 16.16 -3.16 14.61
C PHE A 295 16.53 -2.20 15.75
N ARG A 296 17.72 -1.57 15.69
CA ARG A 296 18.16 -0.58 16.68
C ARG A 296 17.21 0.62 16.79
N ARG A 297 16.66 1.07 15.65
CA ARG A 297 15.67 2.16 15.64
C ARG A 297 14.37 1.72 16.33
N LEU A 298 13.91 0.50 16.09
CA LEU A 298 12.73 -0.05 16.77
C LEU A 298 12.94 -0.23 18.27
N GLU A 299 14.13 -0.66 18.71
CA GLU A 299 14.49 -0.70 20.13
C GLU A 299 14.45 0.68 20.78
N SER A 300 15.01 1.67 20.10
CA SER A 300 14.98 3.06 20.55
C SER A 300 13.54 3.56 20.67
N ALA A 301 12.69 3.29 19.66
CA ALA A 301 11.28 3.68 19.68
C ALA A 301 10.52 3.03 20.84
N SER A 302 10.68 1.72 21.06
CA SER A 302 10.09 1.01 22.20
C SER A 302 10.55 1.60 23.54
N GLY A 303 11.85 1.85 23.70
CA GLY A 303 12.42 2.43 24.92
C GLY A 303 11.86 3.82 25.22
N ILE A 304 11.75 4.68 24.20
CA ILE A 304 11.16 6.03 24.33
C ILE A 304 9.71 5.95 24.80
N ILE A 305 8.90 5.04 24.25
CA ILE A 305 7.50 4.88 24.65
C ILE A 305 7.38 4.35 26.07
N MET A 306 8.25 3.42 26.48
CA MET A 306 8.24 2.87 27.85
C MET A 306 8.58 3.91 28.92
N LEU A 307 9.34 4.95 28.56
CA LEU A 307 9.70 6.06 29.45
C LEU A 307 8.64 7.18 29.49
N SER A 308 7.58 7.09 28.68
CA SER A 308 6.52 8.11 28.66
C SER A 308 5.53 7.92 29.82
N PRO A 309 5.24 8.97 30.62
CA PRO A 309 4.54 8.82 31.89
C PRO A 309 3.04 8.47 31.81
N ILE A 310 2.37 8.54 30.64
CA ILE A 310 0.97 8.08 30.48
C ILE A 310 0.72 7.50 29.08
N PRO A 311 0.35 6.20 28.94
CA PRO A 311 0.01 5.63 27.65
C PRO A 311 -1.42 5.97 27.26
N SER A 312 -1.59 7.06 26.48
CA SER A 312 -2.84 7.28 25.72
C SER A 312 -3.09 6.11 24.75
N LYS A 313 -4.34 5.93 24.29
CA LYS A 313 -4.70 4.87 23.32
C LYS A 313 -3.77 4.84 22.11
N ILE A 314 -3.39 6.03 21.64
CA ILE A 314 -2.50 6.23 20.50
C ILE A 314 -1.09 5.66 20.76
N TYR A 315 -0.55 5.79 21.97
CA TYR A 315 0.73 5.18 22.34
C TYR A 315 0.68 3.67 22.30
N ARG A 316 -0.44 3.11 22.76
CA ARG A 316 -0.64 1.66 22.76
C ARG A 316 -0.69 1.14 21.32
N GLU A 317 -1.39 1.85 20.43
CA GLU A 317 -1.41 1.52 19.00
C GLU A 317 -0.01 1.61 18.37
N LEU A 318 0.73 2.69 18.61
CA LEU A 318 2.10 2.85 18.10
C LEU A 318 3.03 1.75 18.64
N MET A 319 2.91 1.39 19.91
CA MET A 319 3.70 0.33 20.53
C MET A 319 3.38 -1.04 19.93
N ILE A 320 2.10 -1.34 19.67
CA ILE A 320 1.67 -2.55 18.95
C ILE A 320 2.28 -2.59 17.54
N SER A 321 2.25 -1.48 16.80
CA SER A 321 2.86 -1.39 15.45
C SER A 321 4.38 -1.56 15.47
N ILE A 322 5.07 -0.99 16.46
CA ILE A 322 6.52 -1.16 16.64
C ILE A 322 6.85 -2.62 16.95
N HIS A 323 6.13 -3.26 17.86
CA HIS A 323 6.34 -4.67 18.19
C HIS A 323 6.08 -5.58 17.00
N GLN A 324 5.01 -5.33 16.25
CA GLN A 324 4.70 -6.06 15.03
C GLN A 324 5.84 -5.96 14.01
N PHE A 325 6.33 -4.75 13.77
CA PHE A 325 7.41 -4.54 12.80
C PHE A 325 8.75 -5.09 13.29
N ARG A 326 9.01 -5.05 14.60
CA ARG A 326 10.19 -5.67 15.22
C ARG A 326 10.24 -7.17 14.98
N MET A 327 9.11 -7.87 15.10
CA MET A 327 9.04 -9.31 14.79
C MET A 327 9.39 -9.59 13.33
N ILE A 328 8.90 -8.76 12.40
CA ILE A 328 9.23 -8.88 10.97
C ILE A 328 10.72 -8.71 10.74
N VAL A 329 11.35 -7.67 11.33
CA VAL A 329 12.79 -7.45 11.21
C VAL A 329 13.59 -8.62 11.79
N LEU A 330 13.17 -9.18 12.93
CA LEU A 330 13.81 -10.35 13.52
C LEU A 330 13.70 -11.60 12.63
N ILE A 331 12.55 -11.83 11.98
CA ILE A 331 12.39 -12.89 10.99
C ILE A 331 13.39 -12.70 9.85
N LEU A 332 13.49 -11.49 9.29
CA LEU A 332 14.43 -11.18 8.19
C LEU A 332 15.90 -11.33 8.62
N LEU A 333 16.22 -11.07 9.89
CA LEU A 333 17.53 -11.30 10.49
C LEU A 333 17.79 -12.76 10.91
N LYS A 334 16.83 -13.67 10.71
CA LYS A 334 16.88 -15.09 11.14
C LYS A 334 17.01 -15.29 12.65
N ARG A 335 16.48 -14.36 13.45
CA ARG A 335 16.46 -14.42 14.92
C ARG A 335 15.09 -14.91 15.39
N TYR A 336 14.74 -16.15 15.04
CA TYR A 336 13.39 -16.68 15.23
C TYR A 336 13.00 -16.83 16.71
N ASP A 337 13.92 -17.30 17.56
CA ASP A 337 13.64 -17.49 18.99
C ASP A 337 13.26 -16.18 19.69
N GLU A 338 13.97 -15.09 19.35
CA GLU A 338 13.64 -13.76 19.84
C GLU A 338 12.31 -13.26 19.30
N ALA A 339 12.03 -13.51 18.02
CA ALA A 339 10.75 -13.13 17.43
C ALA A 339 9.58 -13.89 18.07
N VAL A 340 9.76 -15.16 18.44
CA VAL A 340 8.77 -15.95 19.21
C VAL A 340 8.54 -15.33 20.58
N PHE A 341 9.61 -14.98 21.30
CA PHE A 341 9.49 -14.27 22.58
C PHE A 341 8.72 -12.95 22.44
N TYR A 342 9.03 -12.14 21.43
CA TYR A 342 8.30 -10.89 21.17
C TYR A 342 6.86 -11.13 20.73
N PHE A 343 6.55 -12.24 20.06
CA PHE A 343 5.19 -12.61 19.70
C PHE A 343 4.33 -12.88 20.94
N SER A 344 4.84 -13.63 21.91
CA SER A 344 4.13 -13.86 23.18
C SER A 344 3.89 -12.56 23.95
N LEU A 345 4.86 -11.62 23.93
CA LEU A 345 4.68 -10.30 24.53
C LEU A 345 3.61 -9.48 23.79
N PHE A 346 3.64 -9.52 22.45
CA PHE A 346 2.69 -8.84 21.59
C PHE A 346 1.25 -9.35 21.79
N GLU A 347 1.06 -10.67 21.87
CA GLU A 347 -0.23 -11.31 22.15
C GLU A 347 -0.81 -10.81 23.46
N ARG A 348 -0.03 -10.93 24.55
CA ARG A 348 -0.43 -10.43 25.87
C ARG A 348 -0.81 -8.95 25.84
N LYS A 349 -0.05 -8.11 25.12
CA LYS A 349 -0.35 -6.68 25.00
C LYS A 349 -1.58 -6.38 24.17
N CYS A 350 -1.84 -7.16 23.12
CA CYS A 350 -3.07 -7.05 22.34
C CYS A 350 -4.29 -7.37 23.21
N ASP A 351 -4.21 -8.40 24.05
CA ASP A 351 -5.29 -8.78 24.95
C ASP A 351 -5.49 -7.77 26.08
N GLU A 352 -4.42 -7.32 26.73
CA GLU A 352 -4.47 -6.29 27.79
C GLU A 352 -5.12 -4.98 27.31
N TRP A 353 -4.98 -4.64 26.02
CA TRP A 353 -5.42 -3.35 25.46
C TRP A 353 -6.59 -3.45 24.48
N GLY A 354 -7.15 -4.64 24.24
CA GLY A 354 -8.30 -4.85 23.38
C GLY A 354 -8.02 -4.76 21.87
N PHE A 355 -6.77 -4.98 21.43
CA PHE A 355 -6.37 -4.98 20.01
C PHE A 355 -6.49 -6.37 19.34
N HIS A 356 -7.57 -7.09 19.62
CA HIS A 356 -7.76 -8.46 19.12
C HIS A 356 -7.79 -8.54 17.58
N LYS A 357 -8.24 -7.49 16.88
CA LYS A 357 -8.23 -7.44 15.41
C LYS A 357 -6.80 -7.37 14.86
N GLN A 358 -5.93 -6.56 15.46
CA GLN A 358 -4.52 -6.46 15.09
C GLN A 358 -3.79 -7.78 15.36
N PHE A 359 -4.10 -8.44 16.47
CA PHE A 359 -3.60 -9.77 16.78
C PHE A 359 -3.98 -10.78 15.69
N GLU A 360 -5.26 -10.86 15.32
CA GLU A 360 -5.74 -11.80 14.30
C GLU A 360 -5.11 -11.57 12.91
N VAL A 361 -4.86 -10.32 12.52
CA VAL A 361 -4.16 -9.99 11.27
C VAL A 361 -2.66 -10.32 11.36
N SER A 362 -2.09 -10.26 12.57
CA SER A 362 -0.68 -10.58 12.84
C SER A 362 -0.41 -12.08 12.97
N LYS A 363 -1.44 -12.95 12.94
CA LYS A 363 -1.25 -14.41 12.90
C LYS A 363 -0.40 -14.90 11.72
N GLY A 364 -0.30 -14.12 10.64
CA GLY A 364 0.65 -14.42 9.55
C GLY A 364 2.11 -14.44 10.02
N ILE A 365 2.47 -13.58 10.99
CA ILE A 365 3.79 -13.57 11.64
C ILE A 365 3.98 -14.86 12.43
N TYR A 366 2.98 -15.25 13.22
CA TYR A 366 3.01 -16.50 14.00
C TYR A 366 3.24 -17.73 13.11
N TYR A 367 2.48 -17.84 12.02
CA TYR A 367 2.63 -18.95 11.08
C TYR A 367 3.97 -18.96 10.37
N ALA A 368 4.48 -17.78 9.99
CA ALA A 368 5.85 -17.66 9.49
C ALA A 368 6.87 -18.14 10.53
N LEU A 369 6.73 -17.74 11.79
CA LEU A 369 7.64 -18.09 12.88
C LEU A 369 7.65 -19.59 13.18
N ILE A 370 6.48 -20.22 13.33
CA ILE A 370 6.39 -21.67 13.56
C ILE A 370 7.12 -22.42 12.45
N ASN A 371 6.78 -22.11 11.21
CA ASN A 371 7.30 -22.84 10.06
C ASN A 371 8.81 -22.64 9.91
N LEU A 372 9.30 -21.41 10.12
CA LEU A 372 10.73 -21.11 10.04
C LEU A 372 11.52 -21.68 11.23
N ASN A 373 10.90 -21.89 12.39
CA ASN A 373 11.52 -22.53 13.55
C ASN A 373 11.39 -24.07 13.53
N GLY A 374 11.10 -24.67 12.38
CA GLY A 374 11.03 -26.13 12.20
C GLY A 374 9.72 -26.78 12.68
N GLY A 375 8.70 -25.98 12.97
CA GLY A 375 7.35 -26.46 13.25
C GLY A 375 6.64 -27.03 12.01
N GLN A 376 5.53 -27.72 12.24
CA GLN A 376 4.72 -28.30 11.17
C GLN A 376 3.95 -27.21 10.41
N LEU A 377 3.88 -27.36 9.08
CA LEU A 377 3.03 -26.53 8.23
C LEU A 377 1.58 -26.64 8.69
N ILE A 378 0.88 -25.51 8.71
CA ILE A 378 -0.50 -25.46 9.17
C ILE A 378 -1.40 -25.80 8.00
N GLU A 379 -2.11 -26.92 8.11
CA GLU A 379 -2.81 -27.54 7.00
C GLU A 379 -4.24 -27.03 6.78
N LYS A 380 -4.86 -26.34 7.76
CA LYS A 380 -6.29 -25.93 7.68
C LYS A 380 -6.51 -24.44 7.92
N ILE A 381 -7.32 -23.78 7.07
CA ILE A 381 -7.75 -22.38 7.24
C ILE A 381 -8.68 -22.17 8.44
N SER A 382 -9.31 -23.23 8.99
CA SER A 382 -10.33 -23.09 10.05
C SER A 382 -9.87 -22.26 11.25
N ASP A 383 -8.56 -22.18 11.48
CA ASP A 383 -7.94 -21.47 12.59
C ASP A 383 -7.58 -20.00 12.26
N VAL A 384 -7.81 -19.58 11.00
CA VAL A 384 -7.43 -18.29 10.43
C VAL A 384 -8.66 -17.45 10.06
N LYS A 385 -9.08 -16.56 10.95
CA LYS A 385 -10.23 -15.67 10.72
C LYS A 385 -10.03 -14.71 9.54
N TYR A 386 -8.79 -14.26 9.28
CA TYR A 386 -8.45 -13.32 8.21
C TYR A 386 -7.40 -13.90 7.25
N ILE A 387 -7.80 -14.90 6.46
CA ILE A 387 -6.87 -15.59 5.56
C ILE A 387 -6.24 -14.69 4.49
N LYS A 388 -6.98 -13.77 3.88
CA LYS A 388 -6.46 -12.89 2.81
C LYS A 388 -5.31 -11.99 3.29
N PRO A 389 -5.40 -11.30 4.45
CA PRO A 389 -4.27 -10.59 5.04
C PRO A 389 -3.07 -11.48 5.37
N VAL A 390 -3.31 -12.67 5.95
CA VAL A 390 -2.25 -13.62 6.30
C VAL A 390 -1.51 -14.10 5.06
N LEU A 391 -2.25 -14.54 4.04
CA LEU A 391 -1.68 -15.02 2.78
C LEU A 391 -0.83 -13.96 2.11
N ARG A 392 -1.31 -12.71 2.07
CA ARG A 392 -0.51 -11.63 1.52
C ARG A 392 0.76 -11.41 2.31
N PHE A 393 0.67 -11.34 3.65
CA PHE A 393 1.84 -11.13 4.49
C PHE A 393 2.94 -12.16 4.19
N LEU A 394 2.57 -13.44 4.03
CA LEU A 394 3.51 -14.50 3.66
C LEU A 394 4.15 -14.25 2.29
N ILE A 395 3.39 -13.83 1.28
CA ILE A 395 3.91 -13.52 -0.05
C ILE A 395 4.87 -12.31 0.01
N ASP A 396 4.51 -11.25 0.75
CA ASP A 396 5.36 -10.06 0.90
C ASP A 396 6.66 -10.40 1.66
N LEU A 397 6.56 -11.23 2.71
CA LEU A 397 7.71 -11.74 3.43
C LEU A 397 8.63 -12.55 2.49
N ALA A 398 8.05 -13.41 1.65
CA ALA A 398 8.81 -14.17 0.66
C ALA A 398 9.54 -13.27 -0.35
N HIS A 399 8.92 -12.16 -0.78
CA HIS A 399 9.60 -11.16 -1.62
C HIS A 399 10.80 -10.51 -0.91
N GLN A 400 10.65 -10.15 0.36
CA GLN A 400 11.76 -9.57 1.13
C GLN A 400 12.89 -10.58 1.34
N LEU A 401 12.55 -11.83 1.63
CA LEU A 401 13.51 -12.91 1.74
C LEU A 401 14.23 -13.19 0.39
N PHE A 402 13.55 -13.01 -0.75
CA PHE A 402 14.15 -13.10 -2.08
C PHE A 402 15.21 -12.03 -2.31
N ILE A 403 14.95 -10.77 -1.94
CA ILE A 403 15.93 -9.68 -1.99
C ILE A 403 17.16 -10.00 -1.13
N LEU A 404 16.93 -10.62 0.04
CA LEU A 404 18.00 -11.04 0.96
C LEU A 404 18.67 -12.38 0.57
N ASN A 405 18.29 -12.98 -0.55
CA ASN A 405 18.77 -14.28 -1.03
C ASN A 405 18.65 -15.41 0.01
N GLN A 406 17.55 -15.42 0.77
CA GLN A 406 17.26 -16.40 1.82
C GLN A 406 16.42 -17.57 1.28
N VAL A 407 17.04 -18.38 0.42
CA VAL A 407 16.38 -19.40 -0.41
C VAL A 407 15.51 -20.38 0.39
N ASN A 408 16.04 -20.95 1.47
CA ASN A 408 15.34 -21.97 2.24
C ASN A 408 14.10 -21.40 2.94
N GLU A 409 14.23 -20.18 3.47
CA GLU A 409 13.14 -19.47 4.15
C GLU A 409 12.01 -19.15 3.17
N ILE A 410 12.34 -18.70 1.94
CA ILE A 410 11.35 -18.44 0.89
C ILE A 410 10.55 -19.70 0.59
N LYS A 411 11.20 -20.87 0.46
CA LYS A 411 10.51 -22.13 0.18
C LYS A 411 9.48 -22.48 1.26
N ILE A 412 9.88 -22.35 2.52
CA ILE A 412 9.00 -22.64 3.66
C ILE A 412 7.78 -21.71 3.64
N ILE A 413 8.00 -20.42 3.46
CA ILE A 413 6.94 -19.41 3.43
C ILE A 413 6.02 -19.57 2.22
N LEU A 414 6.57 -19.83 1.03
CA LEU A 414 5.79 -20.07 -0.19
C LEU A 414 4.95 -21.34 -0.10
N ASN A 415 5.47 -22.41 0.52
CA ASN A 415 4.69 -23.62 0.75
C ASN A 415 3.46 -23.33 1.64
N GLN A 416 3.64 -22.57 2.73
CA GLN A 416 2.52 -22.18 3.59
C GLN A 416 1.50 -21.30 2.86
N ALA A 417 1.99 -20.30 2.11
CA ALA A 417 1.15 -19.43 1.29
C ALA A 417 0.35 -20.26 0.26
N PHE A 418 0.99 -21.25 -0.36
CA PHE A 418 0.35 -22.13 -1.32
C PHE A 418 -0.75 -22.98 -0.68
N ILE A 419 -0.51 -23.61 0.48
CA ILE A 419 -1.52 -24.37 1.23
C ILE A 419 -2.75 -23.51 1.52
N PHE A 420 -2.53 -22.30 2.05
CA PHE A 420 -3.62 -21.36 2.30
C PHE A 420 -4.35 -20.93 1.02
N ASN A 421 -3.64 -20.76 -0.09
CA ASN A 421 -4.30 -20.38 -1.33
C ASN A 421 -5.03 -21.55 -2.03
N MET A 422 -4.62 -22.80 -1.80
CA MET A 422 -5.34 -23.99 -2.28
C MET A 422 -6.76 -24.04 -1.71
N GLU A 423 -6.93 -23.66 -0.46
CA GLU A 423 -8.25 -23.60 0.16
C GLU A 423 -9.00 -22.29 -0.20
N LEU A 424 -8.33 -21.15 -0.32
CA LEU A 424 -8.95 -19.87 -0.71
C LEU A 424 -9.37 -19.83 -2.19
N LYS A 425 -8.64 -20.52 -3.07
CA LYS A 425 -8.84 -20.62 -4.52
C LYS A 425 -8.81 -19.27 -5.26
N ASP A 426 -7.92 -18.36 -4.84
CA ASP A 426 -7.73 -17.07 -5.48
C ASP A 426 -6.65 -17.14 -6.58
N GLU A 427 -7.03 -16.77 -7.80
CA GLU A 427 -6.15 -16.82 -8.97
C GLU A 427 -4.96 -15.88 -8.85
N ASN A 428 -5.17 -14.69 -8.29
CA ASN A 428 -4.11 -13.67 -8.22
C ASN A 428 -2.99 -14.11 -7.29
N TYR A 429 -3.34 -14.67 -6.13
CA TYR A 429 -2.35 -15.20 -5.20
C TYR A 429 -1.65 -16.45 -5.76
N PHE A 430 -2.35 -17.32 -6.51
CA PHE A 430 -1.69 -18.44 -7.19
C PHE A 430 -0.63 -17.92 -8.17
N ARG A 431 -1.00 -16.91 -8.95
CA ARG A 431 -0.09 -16.29 -9.92
C ARG A 431 1.14 -15.69 -9.23
N GLU A 432 0.96 -14.94 -8.14
CA GLU A 432 2.07 -14.35 -7.38
C GLU A 432 2.99 -15.44 -6.78
N ILE A 433 2.42 -16.46 -6.14
CA ILE A 433 3.18 -17.58 -5.54
C ILE A 433 4.00 -18.32 -6.60
N VAL A 434 3.37 -18.69 -7.72
CA VAL A 434 4.03 -19.42 -8.80
C VAL A 434 5.10 -18.54 -9.48
N ASN A 435 4.83 -17.25 -9.67
CA ASN A 435 5.82 -16.33 -10.23
C ASN A 435 7.04 -16.16 -9.33
N LEU A 436 6.85 -16.05 -8.01
CA LEU A 436 7.98 -15.94 -7.09
C LEU A 436 8.78 -17.26 -7.02
N ALA A 437 8.11 -18.41 -7.03
CA ALA A 437 8.76 -19.72 -7.13
C ALA A 437 9.55 -19.87 -8.44
N LEU A 438 9.03 -19.33 -9.55
CA LEU A 438 9.70 -19.34 -10.85
C LEU A 438 10.96 -18.46 -10.84
N LEU A 439 10.90 -17.26 -10.25
CA LEU A 439 12.10 -16.43 -10.04
C LEU A 439 13.13 -17.13 -9.16
N LEU A 440 12.67 -17.79 -8.09
CA LEU A 440 13.54 -18.53 -7.19
C LEU A 440 14.26 -19.69 -7.91
N TYR A 441 13.53 -20.44 -8.74
CA TYR A 441 14.09 -21.50 -9.58
C TYR A 441 15.22 -20.96 -10.48
N TYR A 442 14.99 -19.86 -11.19
CA TYR A 442 15.99 -19.26 -12.07
C TYR A 442 17.17 -18.63 -11.35
N SER A 443 17.01 -18.21 -10.10
CA SER A 443 18.10 -17.63 -9.32
C SER A 443 19.12 -18.66 -8.80
N THR A 444 18.69 -19.89 -8.53
CA THR A 444 19.47 -20.85 -7.72
C THR A 444 19.89 -22.14 -8.44
N ASP A 445 19.32 -22.44 -9.61
CA ASP A 445 19.60 -23.66 -10.39
C ASP A 445 19.37 -24.98 -9.60
N ARG A 446 18.61 -24.98 -8.48
CA ARG A 446 18.39 -26.18 -7.65
C ARG A 446 17.18 -27.01 -8.10
N THR A 447 17.33 -28.34 -8.03
CA THR A 447 16.32 -29.32 -8.44
C THR A 447 15.15 -29.46 -7.46
N ASP A 448 15.37 -29.19 -6.18
CA ASP A 448 14.32 -29.23 -5.16
C ASP A 448 13.30 -28.09 -5.36
N ILE A 449 13.75 -26.90 -5.75
CA ILE A 449 12.87 -25.76 -6.06
C ILE A 449 12.06 -26.00 -7.34
N LEU A 450 12.65 -26.70 -8.31
CA LEU A 450 11.94 -27.11 -9.52
C LEU A 450 10.73 -28.00 -9.20
N LEU A 451 10.89 -28.96 -8.28
CA LEU A 451 9.81 -29.84 -7.85
C LEU A 451 8.70 -29.05 -7.15
N ASP A 452 9.05 -28.11 -6.27
CA ASP A 452 8.08 -27.24 -5.60
C ASP A 452 7.32 -26.35 -6.59
N LEU A 453 8.02 -25.78 -7.58
CA LEU A 453 7.42 -24.98 -8.63
C LEU A 453 6.43 -25.78 -9.49
N ILE A 454 6.80 -27.00 -9.88
CA ILE A 454 5.91 -27.91 -10.63
C ILE A 454 4.68 -28.23 -9.77
N LYS A 455 4.88 -28.58 -8.49
CA LYS A 455 3.80 -28.85 -7.54
C LYS A 455 2.85 -27.66 -7.44
N PHE A 456 3.37 -26.44 -7.30
CA PHE A 456 2.56 -25.24 -7.20
C PHE A 456 1.78 -24.96 -8.49
N ALA A 457 2.43 -25.05 -9.65
CA ALA A 457 1.79 -24.79 -10.93
C ALA A 457 0.73 -25.86 -11.28
N GLU A 458 1.00 -27.15 -11.02
CA GLU A 458 0.03 -28.23 -11.24
C GLU A 458 -1.16 -28.14 -10.27
N GLY A 459 -0.91 -27.83 -9.00
CA GLY A 459 -1.98 -27.63 -8.01
C GLY A 459 -2.84 -26.39 -8.27
N ALA A 460 -2.22 -25.28 -8.70
CA ALA A 460 -2.96 -24.10 -9.15
C ALA A 460 -3.82 -24.42 -10.39
N ARG A 461 -3.25 -25.12 -11.38
CA ARG A 461 -3.96 -25.56 -12.59
C ARG A 461 -5.17 -26.44 -12.25
N SER A 462 -4.99 -27.47 -11.41
CA SER A 462 -6.08 -28.38 -11.05
C SER A 462 -7.19 -27.68 -10.25
N THR A 463 -6.79 -26.81 -9.32
CA THR A 463 -7.73 -26.04 -8.49
C THR A 463 -8.53 -25.05 -9.32
N LEU A 464 -7.88 -24.27 -10.19
CA LEU A 464 -8.56 -23.30 -11.03
C LEU A 464 -9.44 -23.96 -12.09
N ALA A 465 -9.01 -25.09 -12.66
CA ALA A 465 -9.85 -25.89 -13.55
C ALA A 465 -11.12 -26.38 -12.84
N SER A 466 -11.03 -26.79 -11.57
CA SER A 466 -12.19 -27.25 -10.79
C SER A 466 -13.26 -26.16 -10.55
N ILE A 467 -12.88 -24.89 -10.69
CA ILE A 467 -13.78 -23.73 -10.55
C ILE A 467 -13.96 -22.96 -11.87
N ASN A 468 -13.67 -23.58 -13.01
CA ASN A 468 -13.83 -23.02 -14.36
C ASN A 468 -13.12 -21.66 -14.58
N LYS A 469 -11.93 -21.47 -13.99
CA LYS A 469 -11.08 -20.30 -14.23
C LYS A 469 -9.97 -20.59 -15.24
N SER A 470 -9.39 -19.54 -15.80
CA SER A 470 -8.28 -19.65 -16.77
C SER A 470 -7.07 -20.35 -16.14
N THR A 471 -6.52 -21.34 -16.86
CA THR A 471 -5.30 -22.06 -16.49
C THR A 471 -4.11 -21.71 -17.37
N MET A 472 -4.30 -20.86 -18.38
CA MET A 472 -3.35 -20.63 -19.47
C MET A 472 -1.96 -20.20 -18.97
N ASP A 473 -1.91 -19.32 -17.97
CA ASP A 473 -0.64 -18.85 -17.40
C ASP A 473 0.17 -19.99 -16.76
N PHE A 474 -0.50 -20.89 -16.03
CA PHE A 474 0.14 -22.02 -15.36
C PHE A 474 0.53 -23.12 -16.35
N GLU A 475 -0.27 -23.32 -17.40
CA GLU A 475 0.07 -24.22 -18.51
C GLU A 475 1.30 -23.73 -19.28
N ASN A 476 1.39 -22.42 -19.53
CA ASN A 476 2.55 -21.81 -20.15
C ASN A 476 3.80 -22.03 -19.30
N ILE A 477 3.74 -21.78 -17.99
CA ILE A 477 4.86 -22.00 -17.06
C ILE A 477 5.26 -23.49 -17.01
N LEU A 478 4.29 -24.41 -16.92
CA LEU A 478 4.58 -25.85 -16.95
C LEU A 478 5.22 -26.28 -18.27
N SER A 479 4.79 -25.68 -19.39
CA SER A 479 5.37 -25.96 -20.70
C SER A 479 6.78 -25.39 -20.84
N GLU A 480 7.04 -24.20 -20.27
CA GLU A 480 8.35 -23.55 -20.21
C GLU A 480 9.32 -24.45 -19.43
N ILE A 481 8.90 -24.97 -18.29
CA ILE A 481 9.70 -25.86 -17.45
C ILE A 481 9.96 -27.23 -18.12
N LYS A 482 8.89 -27.89 -18.61
CA LYS A 482 8.98 -29.26 -19.13
C LYS A 482 9.67 -29.35 -20.49
N TYR A 483 9.43 -28.36 -21.36
CA TYR A 483 9.87 -28.42 -22.75
C TYR A 483 10.94 -27.39 -23.10
N ARG A 484 11.29 -26.48 -22.17
CA ARG A 484 12.15 -25.31 -22.46
C ARG A 484 11.70 -24.57 -23.72
N LYS A 485 10.38 -24.49 -23.94
CA LYS A 485 9.81 -23.87 -25.12
C LYS A 485 10.13 -22.39 -25.10
N ILE A 486 10.92 -21.97 -26.08
CA ILE A 486 11.28 -20.57 -26.27
C ILE A 486 10.15 -19.92 -27.08
N PRO A 487 9.52 -18.83 -26.61
CA PRO A 487 8.65 -18.00 -27.43
C PRO A 487 9.36 -17.59 -28.73
N LEU A 488 8.62 -17.55 -29.85
CA LEU A 488 9.15 -17.07 -31.13
C LEU A 488 9.71 -15.65 -30.96
N ILE A 489 11.01 -15.51 -31.17
CA ILE A 489 11.72 -14.23 -31.09
C ILE A 489 11.57 -13.54 -32.46
N PRO A 490 11.21 -12.24 -32.53
CA PRO A 490 11.23 -11.47 -33.78
C PRO A 490 12.62 -11.53 -34.43
N GLU A 491 12.73 -11.33 -35.75
CA GLU A 491 14.04 -11.26 -36.41
C GLU A 491 14.90 -10.14 -35.80
N LEU A 492 16.02 -10.52 -35.19
CA LEU A 492 16.93 -9.59 -34.53
C LEU A 492 18.10 -9.27 -35.44
N SER A 493 18.26 -7.99 -35.78
CA SER A 493 19.47 -7.51 -36.43
C SER A 493 20.60 -7.49 -35.39
N GLY A 494 21.72 -8.15 -35.65
CA GLY A 494 22.91 -8.12 -34.77
C GLY A 494 23.60 -6.75 -34.68
N LYS A 495 22.94 -5.68 -35.12
CA LYS A 495 23.37 -4.28 -35.10
C LYS A 495 22.79 -3.57 -33.87
N ASN A 496 23.33 -2.39 -33.56
CA ASN A 496 22.77 -1.50 -32.53
C ASN A 496 21.46 -0.89 -33.05
N ILE A 497 20.38 -1.06 -32.29
CA ILE A 497 19.03 -0.60 -32.64
C ILE A 497 18.65 0.50 -31.65
N PRO A 498 18.13 1.66 -32.10
CA PRO A 498 17.65 2.69 -31.19
C PRO A 498 16.43 2.20 -30.41
N MET A 499 16.28 2.65 -29.16
CA MET A 499 15.18 2.28 -28.24
C MET A 499 13.80 2.35 -28.92
N ASN A 500 13.54 3.40 -29.69
CA ASN A 500 12.26 3.64 -30.36
C ASN A 500 11.90 2.57 -31.40
N ASN A 501 12.90 1.84 -31.90
CA ASN A 501 12.71 0.76 -32.87
C ASN A 501 12.71 -0.62 -32.19
N LEU A 502 12.82 -0.69 -30.86
CA LEU A 502 12.69 -1.94 -30.13
C LEU A 502 11.21 -2.35 -30.01
N PRO A 503 10.91 -3.67 -30.04
CA PRO A 503 9.57 -4.16 -29.75
C PRO A 503 9.05 -3.61 -28.42
N ALA A 504 7.83 -3.07 -28.42
CA ALA A 504 7.20 -2.48 -27.22
C ALA A 504 7.27 -3.38 -25.97
N PRO A 505 7.09 -4.72 -26.06
CA PRO A 505 7.23 -5.59 -24.88
C PRO A 505 8.63 -5.62 -24.26
N LEU A 506 9.70 -5.33 -25.00
CA LEU A 506 11.07 -5.24 -24.47
C LEU A 506 11.34 -3.92 -23.73
N LEU A 507 10.49 -2.92 -23.93
CA LEU A 507 10.54 -1.63 -23.23
C LEU A 507 9.77 -1.65 -21.90
N GLU A 508 9.16 -2.78 -21.55
CA GLU A 508 8.58 -3.02 -20.24
C GLU A 508 9.66 -3.32 -19.21
N TRP A 509 9.34 -3.14 -17.92
CA TRP A 509 10.24 -3.53 -16.85
C TRP A 509 10.49 -5.03 -16.83
N MET A 510 11.67 -5.37 -16.34
CA MET A 510 12.14 -6.73 -16.20
C MET A 510 12.58 -6.92 -14.76
N THR A 511 12.25 -8.05 -14.15
CA THR A 511 12.64 -8.34 -12.76
C THR A 511 14.00 -9.01 -12.75
N VAL A 512 14.97 -8.41 -12.05
CA VAL A 512 16.29 -8.98 -11.83
C VAL A 512 16.18 -10.15 -10.87
N TYR A 513 16.64 -11.32 -11.28
CA TYR A 513 16.61 -12.52 -10.44
C TYR A 513 18.00 -13.07 -10.11
N LYS A 514 19.04 -12.64 -10.83
CA LYS A 514 20.42 -13.03 -10.57
C LYS A 514 21.36 -11.96 -11.12
N ILE A 515 22.45 -11.71 -10.40
CA ILE A 515 23.54 -10.84 -10.85
C ILE A 515 24.82 -11.63 -10.72
N GLN A 516 25.68 -11.53 -11.73
CA GLN A 516 26.98 -12.16 -11.73
C GLN A 516 28.03 -11.15 -12.18
N ASP A 517 28.92 -10.79 -11.25
CA ASP A 517 30.14 -10.07 -11.59
C ASP A 517 31.06 -11.00 -12.38
N LEU A 518 31.44 -10.58 -13.57
CA LEU A 518 32.56 -11.20 -14.26
C LEU A 518 33.86 -10.80 -13.55
N SER A 519 34.93 -11.56 -13.79
CA SER A 519 36.20 -11.40 -13.08
C SER A 519 36.66 -9.93 -13.00
N PRO A 520 37.48 -9.51 -12.01
CA PRO A 520 37.93 -8.12 -11.90
C PRO A 520 38.68 -7.57 -13.13
N LYS A 521 39.05 -8.43 -14.10
CA LYS A 521 39.65 -8.04 -15.38
C LYS A 521 38.62 -7.72 -16.48
N GLU A 522 37.38 -8.15 -16.33
CA GLU A 522 36.29 -7.86 -17.25
C GLU A 522 35.40 -6.78 -16.62
N ASP A 523 35.39 -5.60 -17.25
CA ASP A 523 34.62 -4.42 -16.83
C ASP A 523 33.11 -4.59 -17.12
N LYS A 524 32.53 -5.73 -16.71
CA LYS A 524 31.17 -6.15 -17.06
C LYS A 524 30.46 -6.84 -15.90
N ILE A 525 29.20 -6.47 -15.72
CA ILE A 525 28.24 -7.10 -14.82
C ILE A 525 27.16 -7.77 -15.68
N LEU A 526 26.92 -9.05 -15.41
CA LEU A 526 25.84 -9.80 -16.02
C LEU A 526 24.61 -9.71 -15.14
N VAL A 527 23.54 -9.09 -15.64
CA VAL A 527 22.27 -8.96 -14.93
C VAL A 527 21.24 -9.84 -15.63
N PHE A 528 20.73 -10.83 -14.92
CA PHE A 528 19.75 -11.79 -15.43
C PHE A 528 18.36 -11.33 -15.00
N CYS A 529 17.50 -11.08 -16.00
CA CYS A 529 16.18 -10.49 -15.80
C CYS A 529 15.09 -11.34 -16.45
N ARG A 530 13.89 -11.32 -15.88
CA ARG A 530 12.69 -11.90 -16.52
C ARG A 530 11.79 -10.78 -17.04
N ASN A 531 11.46 -10.84 -18.32
CA ASN A 531 10.42 -10.02 -18.92
C ASN A 531 9.08 -10.77 -18.86
N TRP A 532 8.18 -10.31 -18.00
CA TRP A 532 6.88 -10.95 -17.76
C TRP A 532 5.92 -10.84 -18.94
N LYS A 533 6.03 -9.77 -19.74
CA LYS A 533 5.15 -9.56 -20.89
C LYS A 533 5.45 -10.53 -22.03
N LEU A 534 6.73 -10.83 -22.21
CA LEU A 534 7.21 -11.77 -23.23
C LEU A 534 7.33 -13.21 -22.71
N GLY A 535 7.36 -13.42 -21.38
CA GLY A 535 7.67 -14.72 -20.80
C GLY A 535 9.11 -15.17 -21.10
N LEU A 536 10.05 -14.22 -21.19
CA LEU A 536 11.43 -14.47 -21.59
C LEU A 536 12.41 -14.11 -20.48
N ASN A 537 13.45 -14.95 -20.32
CA ASN A 537 14.62 -14.57 -19.54
C ASN A 537 15.65 -13.88 -20.46
N ILE A 538 16.17 -12.76 -19.98
CA ILE A 538 17.01 -11.81 -20.71
C ILE A 538 18.29 -11.61 -19.91
N LEU A 539 19.43 -11.63 -20.59
CA LEU A 539 20.73 -11.26 -20.04
C LEU A 539 21.06 -9.83 -20.46
N LEU A 540 21.20 -8.92 -19.50
CA LEU A 540 21.75 -7.59 -19.71
C LEU A 540 23.25 -7.61 -19.43
N ASN A 541 24.05 -7.19 -20.40
CA ASN A 541 25.50 -7.10 -20.27
C ASN A 541 25.92 -5.65 -20.04
N ILE A 542 26.06 -5.24 -18.77
CA ILE A 542 26.27 -3.84 -18.37
C ILE A 542 27.74 -3.61 -18.01
N PHE A 543 28.29 -2.44 -18.29
CA PHE A 543 29.66 -2.10 -17.91
C PHE A 543 29.75 -1.68 -16.44
N LYS A 544 30.77 -2.16 -15.72
CA LYS A 544 30.88 -2.04 -14.25
C LYS A 544 31.23 -0.61 -13.83
N ASP A 545 32.13 0.03 -14.56
CA ASP A 545 32.52 1.44 -14.40
C ASP A 545 31.36 2.45 -14.49
N LYS A 546 30.25 2.07 -15.16
CA LYS A 546 29.08 2.93 -15.38
C LYS A 546 27.91 2.68 -14.42
N LEU A 547 28.06 1.78 -13.44
CA LEU A 547 27.06 1.53 -12.40
C LEU A 547 27.48 2.22 -11.10
N PRO A 548 26.95 3.41 -10.77
CA PRO A 548 27.34 4.15 -9.56
C PRO A 548 26.97 3.41 -8.27
N ARG A 549 26.03 2.46 -8.33
CA ARG A 549 25.65 1.54 -7.24
C ARG A 549 25.26 0.17 -7.81
N PRO A 550 25.40 -0.92 -7.02
CA PRO A 550 25.02 -2.25 -7.48
C PRO A 550 23.51 -2.35 -7.68
N ILE A 551 23.11 -2.88 -8.84
CA ILE A 551 21.77 -3.46 -9.02
C ILE A 551 21.66 -4.66 -8.08
N ASN A 552 20.51 -4.84 -7.42
CA ASN A 552 20.26 -5.96 -6.52
C ASN A 552 19.25 -6.95 -7.09
N GLN A 553 19.27 -8.17 -6.55
CA GLN A 553 18.25 -9.18 -6.85
C GLN A 553 16.88 -8.69 -6.36
N GLY A 554 15.86 -8.80 -7.21
CA GLY A 554 14.52 -8.27 -6.96
C GLY A 554 14.27 -6.88 -7.53
N ASP A 555 15.31 -6.13 -7.92
CA ASP A 555 15.12 -4.83 -8.56
C ASP A 555 14.44 -4.99 -9.94
N GLY A 556 13.66 -3.99 -10.33
CA GLY A 556 13.16 -3.79 -11.69
C GLY A 556 14.19 -3.06 -12.54
N VAL A 557 14.39 -3.51 -13.77
CA VAL A 557 15.22 -2.83 -14.77
C VAL A 557 14.42 -2.63 -16.06
N LYS A 558 14.53 -1.45 -16.66
CA LYS A 558 13.91 -1.09 -17.93
C LYS A 558 14.92 -0.39 -18.83
N LEU A 559 14.86 -0.68 -20.12
CA LEU A 559 15.69 -0.02 -21.13
C LEU A 559 15.22 1.43 -21.31
N GLY A 560 16.14 2.38 -21.23
CA GLY A 560 15.87 3.80 -21.46
C GLY A 560 16.32 4.27 -22.85
N GLU A 561 16.41 5.58 -23.01
CA GLU A 561 16.87 6.19 -24.27
C GLU A 561 18.23 5.62 -24.69
N GLY A 562 18.43 5.41 -26.00
CA GLY A 562 19.72 5.00 -26.53
C GLY A 562 19.71 3.86 -27.51
N TYR A 563 20.86 3.22 -27.68
CA TYR A 563 21.08 2.14 -28.64
C TYR A 563 21.42 0.82 -27.96
N TYR A 564 20.79 -0.26 -28.42
CA TYR A 564 20.92 -1.58 -27.82
C TYR A 564 21.24 -2.61 -28.88
N LYS A 565 22.24 -3.43 -28.59
CA LYS A 565 22.53 -4.63 -29.36
C LYS A 565 21.72 -5.78 -28.78
N ILE A 566 20.84 -6.37 -29.57
CA ILE A 566 20.03 -7.53 -29.15
C ILE A 566 20.49 -8.74 -29.94
N LEU A 567 20.95 -9.76 -29.21
CA LEU A 567 21.40 -11.01 -29.78
C LEU A 567 20.57 -12.15 -29.22
N LYS A 568 20.33 -13.17 -30.06
CA LYS A 568 19.85 -14.46 -29.56
C LYS A 568 20.95 -15.06 -28.69
N SER A 569 20.57 -15.60 -27.54
CA SER A 569 21.53 -16.20 -26.61
C SER A 569 22.29 -17.36 -27.25
N LYS A 570 23.57 -17.49 -26.89
CA LYS A 570 24.36 -18.64 -27.34
C LYS A 570 23.77 -19.94 -26.76
N LYS A 571 23.81 -21.03 -27.54
CA LYS A 571 23.24 -22.34 -27.15
C LYS A 571 23.66 -22.81 -25.76
N GLN A 572 24.92 -22.59 -25.37
CA GLN A 572 25.45 -22.95 -24.06
C GLN A 572 24.84 -22.11 -22.92
N ILE A 573 24.74 -20.78 -23.10
CA ILE A 573 24.15 -19.86 -22.12
C ILE A 573 22.65 -20.17 -21.97
N ASN A 574 21.97 -20.42 -23.09
CA ASN A 574 20.58 -20.82 -23.12
C ASN A 574 20.35 -22.14 -22.36
N GLN A 575 21.12 -23.18 -22.68
CA GLN A 575 20.97 -24.50 -22.04
C GLN A 575 21.25 -24.46 -20.53
N ARG A 576 22.15 -23.57 -20.09
CA ARG A 576 22.53 -23.46 -18.68
C ARG A 576 21.61 -22.57 -17.87
N PHE A 577 21.16 -21.44 -18.41
CA PHE A 577 20.46 -20.39 -17.65
C PHE A 577 19.05 -20.07 -18.18
N ASN A 578 18.58 -20.81 -19.19
CA ASN A 578 17.31 -20.58 -19.89
C ASN A 578 17.15 -19.14 -20.42
N ILE A 579 18.27 -18.50 -20.79
CA ILE A 579 18.29 -17.15 -21.36
C ILE A 579 17.91 -17.25 -22.83
N SER A 580 16.98 -16.40 -23.27
CA SER A 580 16.56 -16.33 -24.67
C SER A 580 17.25 -15.20 -25.43
N LEU A 581 17.51 -14.08 -24.76
CA LEU A 581 18.07 -12.87 -25.36
C LEU A 581 19.25 -12.34 -24.55
N GLU A 582 20.26 -11.85 -25.25
CA GLU A 582 21.37 -11.08 -24.69
C GLU A 582 21.23 -9.64 -25.20
N ILE A 583 21.10 -8.68 -24.30
CA ILE A 583 21.00 -7.26 -24.61
C ILE A 583 22.25 -6.57 -24.07
N THR A 584 22.97 -5.88 -24.95
CA THR A 584 24.13 -5.07 -24.59
C THR A 584 23.82 -3.61 -24.92
N PRO A 585 23.69 -2.72 -23.92
CA PRO A 585 23.61 -1.29 -24.18
C PRO A 585 24.91 -0.78 -24.80
N GLU A 586 24.81 0.18 -25.73
CA GLU A 586 25.98 0.88 -26.26
C GLU A 586 26.63 1.75 -25.17
N ARG A 587 27.96 1.66 -25.03
CA ARG A 587 28.72 2.17 -23.88
C ARG A 587 28.54 3.68 -23.65
N ASN A 588 28.24 4.48 -24.67
CA ASN A 588 28.22 5.94 -24.57
C ASN A 588 26.92 6.61 -25.04
N ASN A 589 25.85 5.85 -25.27
CA ASN A 589 24.59 6.40 -25.81
C ASN A 589 23.33 5.82 -25.18
N SER A 590 23.42 5.09 -24.06
CA SER A 590 22.29 4.32 -23.53
C SER A 590 22.02 4.57 -22.06
N LYS A 591 20.73 4.58 -21.71
CA LYS A 591 20.24 4.79 -20.34
C LYS A 591 19.55 3.55 -19.81
N LEU A 592 19.72 3.24 -18.53
CA LEU A 592 18.94 2.21 -17.86
C LEU A 592 18.09 2.83 -16.76
N TYR A 593 16.81 2.47 -16.71
CA TYR A 593 15.97 2.76 -15.57
C TYR A 593 16.01 1.59 -14.60
N ILE A 594 16.31 1.88 -13.33
CA ILE A 594 16.39 0.89 -12.26
C ILE A 594 15.39 1.32 -11.18
N GLN A 595 14.61 0.38 -10.67
CA GLN A 595 13.65 0.61 -9.59
C GLN A 595 13.78 -0.51 -8.55
N GLY A 596 13.99 -0.17 -7.29
CA GLY A 596 14.01 -1.18 -6.24
C GLY A 596 14.54 -0.66 -4.91
N SER A 597 15.41 -1.44 -4.27
CA SER A 597 15.98 -1.15 -2.93
C SER A 597 16.63 0.23 -2.79
N GLN A 598 16.99 0.86 -3.91
CA GLN A 598 17.66 2.17 -3.95
C GLN A 598 16.76 3.29 -4.51
N GLY A 599 15.46 3.06 -4.65
CA GLY A 599 14.51 3.97 -5.29
C GLY A 599 14.50 3.85 -6.82
N PHE A 600 13.88 4.82 -7.50
CA PHE A 600 13.92 4.95 -8.96
C PHE A 600 15.15 5.74 -9.40
N LYS A 601 15.89 5.23 -10.38
CA LYS A 601 17.07 5.89 -10.94
C LYS A 601 17.13 5.74 -12.45
N CYS A 602 17.56 6.79 -13.12
CA CYS A 602 18.05 6.74 -14.49
C CYS A 602 19.58 6.71 -14.42
N VAL A 603 20.19 5.66 -14.97
CA VAL A 603 21.64 5.53 -15.08
C VAL A 603 22.01 5.83 -16.52
N ASP A 604 22.63 7.00 -16.73
CA ASP A 604 23.33 7.30 -17.97
C ASP A 604 24.58 6.44 -18.04
N LEU A 605 24.64 5.55 -19.04
CA LEU A 605 25.87 4.82 -19.32
C LEU A 605 26.88 5.73 -20.06
N CYS A 606 26.45 6.93 -20.48
CA CYS A 606 27.22 7.91 -21.23
C CYS A 606 28.32 8.62 -20.43
N ASP A 607 28.10 9.05 -19.20
CA ASP A 607 29.09 9.85 -18.43
C ASP A 607 28.85 9.79 -16.93
N ASN A 608 29.91 10.01 -16.13
CA ASN A 608 29.92 9.95 -14.66
C ASN A 608 29.14 11.08 -13.96
N SER A 609 28.35 11.87 -14.69
CA SER A 609 27.50 12.90 -14.11
C SER A 609 26.15 12.30 -13.74
N LEU A 610 25.93 12.08 -12.44
CA LEU A 610 24.60 11.91 -11.86
C LEU A 610 23.72 13.09 -12.26
N LEU A 611 22.85 12.90 -13.24
CA LEU A 611 21.74 13.80 -13.52
C LEU A 611 20.57 13.37 -12.63
N GLU A 612 20.45 14.00 -11.45
CA GLU A 612 19.17 14.05 -10.75
C GLU A 612 18.20 14.89 -11.60
N LEU A 613 17.47 14.22 -12.51
CA LEU A 613 16.43 14.88 -13.28
C LEU A 613 15.19 15.06 -12.40
N THR A 614 14.99 16.29 -11.94
CA THR A 614 13.73 16.81 -11.40
C THR A 614 12.77 17.12 -12.56
N SER A 615 11.99 16.13 -13.01
CA SER A 615 10.82 16.39 -13.86
C SER A 615 9.87 15.18 -13.91
N PRO A 616 8.55 15.38 -13.76
CA PRO A 616 7.56 14.32 -13.75
C PRO A 616 7.23 13.89 -15.18
N VAL A 617 7.90 12.85 -15.68
CA VAL A 617 7.56 12.27 -17.00
C VAL A 617 6.55 11.14 -16.82
N GLU A 618 5.43 11.24 -17.52
CA GLU A 618 4.30 10.33 -17.44
C GLU A 618 4.66 8.90 -17.85
N HIS A 619 4.42 7.95 -16.94
CA HIS A 619 4.81 6.55 -17.11
C HIS A 619 3.70 5.68 -17.73
N LYS A 620 4.05 4.92 -18.76
CA LYS A 620 3.39 3.67 -19.17
C LYS A 620 4.44 2.59 -19.41
N GLY A 621 4.35 1.53 -18.62
CA GLY A 621 5.12 0.29 -18.73
C GLY A 621 5.61 -0.19 -17.36
N ILE A 622 5.15 -1.38 -16.94
CA ILE A 622 4.95 -2.05 -15.61
C ILE A 622 4.33 -1.21 -14.48
N THR A 623 4.38 0.10 -14.65
CA THR A 623 3.38 1.08 -14.19
C THR A 623 2.18 1.19 -15.16
N GLY A 624 2.01 0.24 -16.09
CA GLY A 624 1.04 0.26 -17.20
C GLY A 624 -0.43 -0.02 -16.87
N ILE A 625 -0.83 -0.14 -15.60
CA ILE A 625 -2.26 -0.18 -15.19
C ILE A 625 -2.68 1.13 -14.51
N LEU A 626 -1.77 2.12 -14.39
CA LEU A 626 -1.97 3.32 -13.57
C LEU A 626 -2.03 4.66 -14.31
N LYS A 627 -2.19 4.70 -15.64
CA LYS A 627 -2.60 5.94 -16.33
C LYS A 627 -3.48 5.66 -17.56
N SER A 628 -4.79 5.65 -17.38
CA SER A 628 -5.69 6.08 -18.46
C SER A 628 -6.80 6.98 -17.89
N LYS A 629 -6.74 8.25 -18.34
CA LYS A 629 -7.68 9.36 -18.18
C LYS A 629 -7.34 10.36 -17.06
N LEU A 630 -6.51 11.33 -17.42
CA LEU A 630 -6.52 12.70 -16.89
C LEU A 630 -6.74 13.63 -18.09
N HIS A 631 -7.95 14.16 -18.20
CA HIS A 631 -8.17 15.57 -18.45
C HIS A 631 -9.21 16.01 -17.41
N LEU A 632 -8.81 17.02 -16.62
CA LEU A 632 -9.42 17.57 -15.40
C LEU A 632 -9.11 16.79 -14.12
#